data_AF-A0A9D4EIM2-F1
#
_entry.id   AF-A0A9D4EIM2-F1
#
_cell.length_a   1.000
_cell.length_b   1.000
_cell.length_c   1.000
_cell.angle_alpha   90.00
_cell.angle_beta   90.00
_cell.angle_gamma   90.00
#
_symmetry.space_group_name_H-M   'P 1'
#
loop_
_entity.id
_entity.type
_entity.pdbx_description
1 polymer ?
#
loop_
_entity_poly.entity_id
_entity_poly.type
_entity_poly.pdbx_seq_one_letter_code
_entity_poly.pdbx_strand_id
1 'polypeptide(L)'
;MKLGIVIALTTAVMLMELHICAAQCKPKKMADGCTHVVDLKFTDDCNKHDICYACGNGRGFSRLNCDDRYYENMINTCNTKVNWFLRPGCKGIAWVYYRKVRDFDEKSYKVPSEKFCKEAWVRACV
;
A
#
# COMPACT_ATOMS: atom_id res chain seq x y z
N MET A 1 -10.12 -34.89 45.20
CA MET A 1 -11.01 -34.24 44.20
C MET A 1 -10.73 -32.74 44.26
N LYS A 2 -10.10 -32.06 43.30
CA LYS A 2 -10.09 -32.08 41.82
C LYS A 2 -8.62 -32.21 41.35
N LEU A 3 -8.17 -33.13 40.49
CA LEU A 3 -8.48 -33.43 39.09
C LEU A 3 -8.19 -32.28 38.10
N GLY A 4 -7.06 -32.42 37.38
CA GLY A 4 -6.74 -31.86 36.06
C GLY A 4 -6.36 -30.37 36.00
N ILE A 5 -5.51 -29.88 35.11
CA ILE A 5 -4.85 -30.43 33.92
C ILE A 5 -3.72 -29.44 33.58
N VAL A 6 -2.55 -29.97 33.24
CA VAL A 6 -1.47 -29.25 32.57
C VAL A 6 -2.00 -28.69 31.24
N ILE A 7 -2.02 -27.37 31.06
CA ILE A 7 -2.14 -26.56 29.81
C ILE A 7 -2.27 -25.10 30.32
N ALA A 8 -1.50 -24.08 29.97
CA ALA A 8 -0.62 -23.88 28.84
C ALA A 8 0.41 -22.80 29.21
N LEU A 9 1.70 -23.12 29.10
CA LEU A 9 2.81 -22.17 29.00
C LEU A 9 2.82 -21.48 27.61
N THR A 10 1.67 -21.06 27.07
CA THR A 10 1.59 -20.63 25.65
C THR A 10 0.92 -19.29 25.37
N THR A 11 0.48 -18.52 26.38
CA THR A 11 -0.11 -17.20 26.09
C THR A 11 0.91 -16.11 25.75
N ALA A 12 2.21 -16.33 26.00
CA ALA A 12 3.27 -15.42 25.55
C ALA A 12 3.49 -15.46 24.02
N VAL A 13 2.90 -16.42 23.28
CA VAL A 13 3.05 -16.57 21.82
C VAL A 13 1.91 -15.91 21.03
N MET A 14 0.86 -15.38 21.69
CA MET A 14 -0.22 -14.61 21.04
C MET A 14 -0.22 -13.12 21.42
N LEU A 15 0.96 -12.57 21.72
CA LEU A 15 1.20 -11.12 21.73
C LEU A 15 2.40 -10.76 20.84
N MET A 16 2.68 -11.58 19.81
CA MET A 16 3.11 -10.99 18.55
C MET A 16 1.87 -10.34 17.95
N GLU A 17 1.52 -9.17 18.48
CA GLU A 17 0.61 -8.30 17.79
C GLU A 17 1.11 -8.18 16.35
N LEU A 18 0.17 -8.41 15.45
CA LEU A 18 0.23 -8.31 14.01
C LEU A 18 0.66 -6.89 13.59
N HIS A 19 1.88 -6.48 13.95
CA HIS A 19 2.48 -5.19 13.63
C HIS A 19 3.22 -5.22 12.28
N ILE A 20 3.06 -6.29 11.52
CA ILE A 20 3.77 -6.49 10.24
C ILE A 20 3.00 -5.83 9.07
N CYS A 21 1.75 -5.38 9.26
CA CYS A 21 1.01 -4.69 8.19
C CYS A 21 1.39 -3.21 7.99
N ALA A 22 2.24 -2.65 8.86
CA ALA A 22 2.85 -1.35 8.64
C ALA A 22 4.33 -1.50 8.26
N ALA A 23 4.66 -2.46 7.38
CA ALA A 23 5.88 -2.32 6.60
C ALA A 23 5.74 -0.99 5.85
N GLN A 24 6.43 0.04 6.33
CA GLN A 24 6.45 1.33 5.67
C GLN A 24 7.02 1.06 4.29
N CYS A 25 6.18 1.13 3.26
CA CYS A 25 6.53 0.90 1.88
C CYS A 25 7.52 2.01 1.47
N LYS A 26 8.79 1.81 1.79
CA LYS A 26 9.87 2.78 1.57
C LYS A 26 11.14 2.04 1.19
N PRO A 27 11.53 2.21 -0.07
CA PRO A 27 12.93 2.50 -0.35
C PRO A 27 13.01 3.86 -1.06
N LYS A 28 13.79 4.80 -0.50
CA LYS A 28 14.12 6.13 -1.07
C LYS A 28 14.76 6.11 -2.49
N LYS A 29 14.87 4.94 -3.13
CA LYS A 29 15.44 4.73 -4.48
C LYS A 29 14.50 4.03 -5.47
N MET A 30 13.32 3.57 -5.03
CA MET A 30 12.46 2.68 -5.83
C MET A 30 10.99 3.15 -5.93
N ALA A 31 10.64 4.17 -5.14
CA ALA A 31 9.38 4.91 -5.21
C ALA A 31 9.76 6.38 -5.33
N ASP A 32 9.28 7.08 -6.36
CA ASP A 32 9.45 8.52 -6.48
C ASP A 32 8.40 9.27 -5.64
N GLY A 33 7.37 8.57 -5.17
CA GLY A 33 6.32 9.11 -4.33
C GLY A 33 5.38 9.98 -5.17
N CYS A 34 4.77 10.98 -4.55
CA CYS A 34 3.81 11.84 -5.26
C CYS A 34 4.52 12.98 -6.02
N THR A 35 5.39 12.65 -6.98
CA THR A 35 6.19 13.65 -7.69
C THR A 35 5.29 14.64 -8.46
N HIS A 36 5.55 15.95 -8.29
CA HIS A 36 4.90 17.09 -8.98
C HIS A 36 3.46 17.46 -8.58
N VAL A 37 2.96 17.00 -7.43
CA VAL A 37 1.58 17.27 -7.01
C VAL A 37 1.47 17.53 -5.51
N VAL A 38 0.42 18.26 -5.10
CA VAL A 38 0.17 18.64 -3.70
C VAL A 38 -0.07 17.39 -2.86
N ASP A 39 0.86 17.05 -1.97
CA ASP A 39 0.75 15.88 -1.09
C ASP A 39 -0.26 16.12 0.04
N LEU A 40 -1.42 15.46 -0.04
CA LEU A 40 -2.45 15.41 1.01
C LEU A 40 -2.29 14.17 1.92
N LYS A 41 -1.05 13.84 2.30
CA LYS A 41 -0.68 12.62 3.04
C LYS A 41 -0.80 11.33 2.20
N PHE A 42 -0.73 11.46 0.87
CA PHE A 42 -0.77 10.36 -0.08
C PHE A 42 0.61 9.72 -0.32
N THR A 43 1.70 10.25 0.24
CA THR A 43 3.04 9.66 0.07
C THR A 43 3.05 8.14 0.28
N ASP A 44 2.40 7.61 1.31
CA ASP A 44 2.34 6.16 1.54
C ASP A 44 1.56 5.42 0.44
N ASP A 45 0.52 6.07 -0.11
CA ASP A 45 -0.32 5.52 -1.17
C ASP A 45 0.41 5.51 -2.52
N CYS A 46 1.15 6.59 -2.83
CA CYS A 46 2.03 6.70 -3.99
C CYS A 46 3.12 5.61 -3.94
N ASN A 47 3.80 5.44 -2.80
CA ASN A 47 4.83 4.40 -2.69
C ASN A 47 4.27 2.98 -2.93
N LYS A 48 3.05 2.69 -2.46
CA LYS A 48 2.40 1.39 -2.73
C LYS A 48 2.10 1.22 -4.22
N HIS A 49 1.68 2.28 -4.90
CA HIS A 49 1.45 2.27 -6.35
C HIS A 49 2.74 1.99 -7.11
N ASP A 50 3.83 2.70 -6.80
CA ASP A 50 5.14 2.51 -7.44
C ASP A 50 5.64 1.06 -7.30
N ILE A 51 5.50 0.48 -6.09
CA ILE A 51 5.87 -0.90 -5.82
C ILE A 51 4.95 -1.87 -6.59
N CYS A 52 3.65 -1.59 -6.67
CA CYS A 52 2.74 -2.40 -7.48
C CYS A 52 3.10 -2.32 -8.96
N TYR A 53 3.51 -1.17 -9.48
CA TYR A 53 3.98 -1.02 -10.85
C TYR A 53 5.26 -1.79 -11.13
N ALA A 54 6.19 -1.84 -10.18
CA ALA A 54 7.42 -2.62 -10.30
C ALA A 54 7.20 -4.14 -10.16
N CYS A 55 6.27 -4.55 -9.28
CA CYS A 55 6.19 -5.92 -8.77
C CYS A 55 4.87 -6.66 -9.02
N GLY A 56 3.82 -5.96 -9.46
CA GLY A 56 2.47 -6.48 -9.62
C GLY A 56 2.39 -7.62 -10.63
N ASN A 57 3.08 -7.48 -11.76
CA ASN A 57 3.05 -8.47 -12.84
C ASN A 57 3.46 -9.87 -12.38
N GLY A 58 4.59 -9.99 -11.67
CA GLY A 58 5.07 -11.26 -11.11
C GLY A 58 4.19 -11.85 -10.00
N ARG A 59 3.12 -11.14 -9.61
CA ARG A 59 2.17 -11.50 -8.57
C ARG A 59 0.72 -11.56 -9.07
N GLY A 60 0.50 -11.47 -10.38
CA GLY A 60 -0.82 -11.57 -10.99
C GLY A 60 -1.68 -10.31 -10.90
N PHE A 61 -1.12 -9.18 -10.47
CA PHE A 61 -1.80 -7.88 -10.58
C PHE A 61 -1.51 -7.30 -11.94
N SER A 62 -2.54 -6.80 -12.64
CA SER A 62 -2.35 -5.95 -13.81
C SER A 62 -2.08 -4.51 -13.41
N ARG A 63 -1.60 -3.68 -14.35
CA ARG A 63 -1.54 -2.23 -14.19
C ARG A 63 -2.85 -1.64 -13.67
N LEU A 64 -3.97 -2.05 -14.28
CA LEU A 64 -5.30 -1.56 -13.92
C LEU A 64 -5.65 -1.92 -12.47
N ASN A 65 -5.27 -3.10 -11.99
CA ASN A 65 -5.45 -3.47 -10.58
C ASN A 65 -4.60 -2.60 -9.65
N CYS A 66 -3.38 -2.23 -10.04
CA CYS A 66 -2.55 -1.30 -9.28
C CYS A 66 -3.19 0.09 -9.20
N ASP A 67 -3.72 0.60 -10.31
CA ASP A 67 -4.37 1.91 -10.37
C ASP A 67 -5.66 1.97 -9.53
N ASP A 68 -6.50 0.92 -9.59
CA ASP A 68 -7.72 0.83 -8.77
C ASP A 68 -7.39 0.85 -7.27
N ARG A 69 -6.42 0.02 -6.86
CA ARG A 69 -5.98 -0.05 -5.46
C ARG A 69 -5.31 1.23 -5.01
N TYR A 70 -4.60 1.92 -5.89
CA TYR A 70 -4.04 3.23 -5.60
C TYR A 70 -5.14 4.26 -5.28
N TYR A 71 -6.21 4.30 -6.09
CA TYR A 71 -7.35 5.14 -5.81
C TYR A 71 -8.03 4.79 -4.48
N GLU A 72 -8.27 3.50 -4.22
CA GLU A 72 -8.86 3.03 -2.96
C GLU A 72 -8.02 3.44 -1.73
N ASN A 73 -6.70 3.29 -1.82
CA ASN A 73 -5.76 3.70 -0.77
C ASN A 73 -5.86 5.21 -0.48
N MET A 74 -5.86 6.04 -1.52
CA MET A 74 -6.03 7.49 -1.35
C MET A 74 -7.40 7.86 -0.78
N ILE A 75 -8.48 7.20 -1.20
CA ILE A 75 -9.82 7.40 -0.63
C ILE A 75 -9.85 7.03 0.85
N ASN A 76 -9.18 5.94 1.24
CA ASN A 76 -9.04 5.56 2.64
C ASN A 76 -8.23 6.60 3.43
N THR A 77 -7.13 7.11 2.88
CA THR A 77 -6.35 8.20 3.45
C THR A 77 -7.22 9.46 3.66
N CYS A 78 -8.04 9.84 2.68
CA CYS A 78 -8.98 10.94 2.83
C CYS A 78 -9.98 10.69 3.97
N ASN A 79 -10.51 9.48 4.10
CA ASN A 79 -11.49 9.17 5.13
C ASN A 79 -10.87 9.12 6.53
N THR A 80 -9.60 8.71 6.67
CA THR A 80 -9.00 8.39 7.98
C THR A 80 -7.99 9.43 8.48
N LYS A 81 -7.23 10.08 7.58
CA LYS A 81 -6.13 10.98 7.94
C LYS A 81 -6.44 12.47 7.72
N VAL A 82 -7.58 12.78 7.09
CA VAL A 82 -7.98 14.15 6.73
C VAL A 82 -9.26 14.56 7.47
N ASN A 83 -9.31 15.83 7.91
CA ASN A 83 -10.47 16.42 8.58
C ASN A 83 -11.73 16.30 7.73
N TRP A 84 -12.87 16.00 8.36
CA TRP A 84 -14.13 15.69 7.67
C TRP A 84 -14.56 16.77 6.66
N PHE A 85 -14.36 18.05 7.00
CA PHE A 85 -14.68 19.19 6.15
C PHE A 85 -13.83 19.25 4.87
N LEU A 86 -12.59 18.76 4.92
CA LEU A 86 -11.66 18.73 3.79
C LEU A 86 -11.75 17.44 2.96
N ARG A 87 -12.52 16.43 3.40
CA ARG A 87 -12.65 15.13 2.73
C ARG A 87 -13.14 15.24 1.28
N PRO A 88 -14.15 16.06 0.94
CA PRO A 88 -14.60 16.18 -0.46
C PRO A 88 -13.48 16.65 -1.39
N GLY A 89 -12.73 17.67 -0.98
CA GLY A 89 -11.57 18.18 -1.72
C GLY A 89 -10.45 17.13 -1.85
N CYS A 90 -10.14 16.42 -0.77
CA CYS A 90 -9.18 15.33 -0.78
C CYS A 90 -9.56 14.22 -1.78
N LYS A 91 -10.83 13.80 -1.79
CA LYS A 91 -11.33 12.78 -2.73
C LYS A 91 -11.31 13.25 -4.19
N GLY A 92 -11.60 14.54 -4.42
CA GLY A 92 -11.47 15.16 -5.74
C GLY A 92 -10.03 15.13 -6.24
N ILE A 93 -9.06 15.45 -5.38
CA ILE A 93 -7.63 15.37 -5.71
C ILE A 93 -7.20 13.92 -5.94
N ALA A 94 -7.62 12.97 -5.08
CA ALA A 94 -7.35 11.54 -5.27
C ALA A 94 -7.84 11.04 -6.65
N TRP A 95 -8.99 11.51 -7.12
CA TRP A 95 -9.51 11.18 -8.44
C TRP A 95 -8.63 11.74 -9.58
N VAL A 96 -8.09 12.95 -9.43
CA VAL A 96 -7.16 13.53 -10.40
C VAL A 96 -5.87 12.71 -10.50
N TYR A 97 -5.31 12.27 -9.36
CA TYR A 97 -4.14 11.40 -9.33
C TYR A 97 -4.41 10.06 -10.03
N TYR A 98 -5.54 9.44 -9.69
CA TYR A 98 -5.98 8.19 -10.31
C TYR A 98 -6.14 8.31 -11.83
N ARG A 99 -6.77 9.37 -12.32
CA ARG A 99 -6.92 9.62 -13.77
C ARG A 99 -5.57 9.79 -14.46
N LYS A 100 -4.62 10.51 -13.84
CA LYS A 100 -3.28 10.69 -14.42
C LYS A 100 -2.57 9.36 -14.68
N VAL A 101 -2.51 8.49 -13.68
CA VAL A 101 -1.83 7.19 -13.84
C VAL A 101 -2.59 6.27 -14.81
N ARG A 102 -3.92 6.31 -14.76
CA ARG A 102 -4.77 5.49 -15.62
C ARG A 102 -4.58 5.80 -17.11
N ASP A 103 -4.48 7.09 -17.45
CA ASP A 103 -4.47 7.58 -18.83
C ASP A 103 -3.06 7.72 -19.43
N PHE A 104 -2.04 8.05 -18.61
CA PHE A 104 -0.74 8.49 -19.14
C PHE A 104 0.46 7.64 -18.73
N ASP A 105 0.34 6.81 -17.69
CA ASP A 105 1.51 6.21 -17.04
C ASP A 105 1.70 4.71 -17.34
N GLU A 106 1.14 4.22 -18.44
CA GLU A 106 1.22 2.81 -18.80
C GLU A 106 2.67 2.30 -18.92
N LYS A 107 3.58 3.14 -19.43
CA LYS A 107 5.00 2.79 -19.65
C LYS A 107 5.79 2.59 -18.36
N SER A 108 5.29 3.07 -17.22
CA SER A 108 5.97 2.92 -15.93
C SER A 108 5.74 1.53 -15.33
N TYR A 109 4.69 0.82 -15.75
CA TYR A 109 4.40 -0.55 -15.34
C TYR A 109 5.46 -1.54 -15.88
N LYS A 110 6.02 -2.39 -15.00
CA LYS A 110 7.18 -3.24 -15.33
C LYS A 110 6.81 -4.68 -15.64
N VAL A 111 7.18 -5.10 -16.85
CA VAL A 111 7.12 -6.48 -17.34
C VAL A 111 8.47 -6.82 -17.99
N PRO A 112 9.28 -7.76 -17.45
CA PRO A 112 9.05 -8.52 -16.21
C PRO A 112 9.18 -7.63 -14.96
N SER A 113 8.74 -8.15 -13.81
CA SER A 113 8.90 -7.46 -12.53
C SER A 113 10.36 -7.29 -12.14
N GLU A 114 10.63 -6.22 -11.39
CA GLU A 114 11.96 -5.87 -10.91
C GLU A 114 12.55 -6.91 -9.95
N LYS A 115 13.88 -6.97 -9.85
CA LYS A 115 14.58 -8.00 -9.05
C LYS A 115 14.25 -7.95 -7.55
N PHE A 116 14.10 -6.74 -7.01
CA PHE A 116 13.80 -6.51 -5.59
C PHE A 116 12.41 -7.04 -5.18
N CYS A 117 11.52 -7.33 -6.14
CA CYS A 117 10.17 -7.82 -5.89
C CYS A 117 10.10 -9.18 -5.16
N LYS A 118 11.25 -9.87 -5.07
CA LYS A 118 11.42 -11.12 -4.31
C LYS A 118 11.61 -10.90 -2.81
N GLU A 119 11.89 -9.68 -2.37
CA GLU A 119 12.10 -9.37 -0.96
C GLU A 119 10.80 -9.50 -0.14
N ALA A 120 10.92 -9.98 1.11
CA ALA A 120 9.78 -10.32 1.95
C ALA A 120 8.84 -9.13 2.22
N TRP A 121 9.39 -7.93 2.41
CA TRP A 121 8.62 -6.72 2.73
C TRP A 121 7.70 -6.28 1.60
N VAL A 122 8.02 -6.62 0.34
CA VAL A 122 7.22 -6.23 -0.83
C VAL A 122 5.83 -6.85 -0.79
N ARG A 123 5.63 -8.00 -0.13
CA ARG A 123 4.31 -8.64 0.04
C ARG A 123 3.29 -7.82 0.81
N ALA A 124 3.74 -6.90 1.66
CA ALA A 124 2.84 -6.01 2.39
C ALA A 124 2.46 -4.75 1.57
N CYS A 125 3.14 -4.50 0.45
CA CYS A 125 3.04 -3.26 -0.32
C CYS A 125 2.36 -3.42 -1.69
N VAL A 126 2.36 -4.64 -2.23
CA VAL A 126 1.55 -5.08 -3.38
C VAL A 126 0.41 -5.89 -2.82
#